data_AF-A0A182E720-F1
#
_entry.id   AF-A0A182E720-F1
#
_cell.length_a   1.000
_cell.length_b   1.000
_cell.length_c   1.000
_cell.angle_alpha   90.00
_cell.angle_beta   90.00
_cell.angle_gamma   90.00
#
_symmetry.space_group_name_H-M   'P 1'
#
loop_
_entity.id
_entity.type
_entity.pdbx_description
1 polymer ?
#
loop_
_entity_poly.entity_id
_entity_poly.type
_entity_poly.pdbx_seq_one_letter_code
_entity_poly.pdbx_strand_id
1 'polypeptide(L)'
;MMNKATIYEKAQEDLHEVDIYRDTAVRFLGYANEVGETFRAWVPINTVRLSYVIAMGYVFSDTADKSRKTYQLNYINNKERYRSVAFRAVDTLIWQSLASVVIPGFIINRVCYLSTKLLNWSTKWPLKVQKLTSTVLGLCTIPFIVKPIDTAVEIGMQSSVRKFYSVGVFEK
;
A
#
# COMPACT_ATOMS: atom_id res chain seq x y z
N MET A 1 24.88 -7.36 -23.97
CA MET A 1 24.33 -8.15 -22.86
C MET A 1 24.72 -7.45 -21.58
N MET A 2 23.79 -6.77 -20.91
CA MET A 2 24.10 -6.02 -19.69
C MET A 2 24.16 -7.00 -18.51
N ASN A 3 25.24 -6.91 -17.71
CA ASN A 3 25.58 -7.90 -16.70
C ASN A 3 24.60 -7.80 -15.51
N LYS A 4 24.03 -8.94 -15.07
CA LYS A 4 22.97 -9.00 -14.05
C LYS A 4 23.37 -8.31 -12.72
N ALA A 5 24.65 -8.31 -12.36
CA ALA A 5 25.15 -7.66 -11.14
C ALA A 5 24.85 -6.15 -11.10
N THR A 6 25.02 -5.46 -12.24
CA THR A 6 24.78 -4.02 -12.40
C THR A 6 23.32 -3.62 -12.20
N ILE A 7 22.38 -4.51 -12.53
CA ILE A 7 20.94 -4.26 -12.40
C ILE A 7 20.52 -4.28 -10.93
N TYR A 8 21.11 -5.18 -10.14
CA TYR A 8 20.84 -5.25 -8.69
C TYR A 8 21.46 -4.06 -7.95
N GLU A 9 22.64 -3.60 -8.35
CA GLU A 9 23.29 -2.42 -7.75
C GLU A 9 22.54 -1.12 -8.08
N LYS A 10 22.08 -0.92 -9.32
CA LYS A 10 21.23 0.22 -9.70
C LYS A 10 19.87 0.24 -9.01
N ALA A 11 19.25 -0.93 -8.86
CA ALA A 11 18.02 -1.06 -8.08
C ALA A 11 18.24 -0.68 -6.61
N GLN A 12 19.43 -0.95 -6.05
CA GLN A 12 19.82 -0.48 -4.71
C GLN A 12 20.12 1.02 -4.63
N GLU A 13 20.59 1.65 -5.73
CA GLU A 13 20.88 3.08 -5.80
C GLU A 13 19.58 3.92 -5.91
N ASP A 14 18.59 3.48 -6.70
CA ASP A 14 17.23 4.04 -6.75
C ASP A 14 16.43 3.79 -5.44
N LEU A 15 16.83 2.79 -4.64
CA LEU A 15 16.34 2.57 -3.28
C LEU A 15 16.93 3.57 -2.26
N HIS A 16 17.97 4.32 -2.65
CA HIS A 16 18.73 5.23 -1.80
C HIS A 16 18.26 6.69 -1.88
N GLU A 17 17.43 7.05 -2.87
CA GLU A 17 16.61 8.26 -2.82
C GLU A 17 15.43 8.02 -1.87
N VAL A 18 15.30 8.86 -0.84
CA VAL A 18 14.18 8.82 0.11
C VAL A 18 12.87 9.02 -0.67
N ASP A 19 12.11 7.94 -0.85
CA ASP A 19 10.79 8.02 -1.45
C ASP A 19 9.86 8.64 -0.40
N ILE A 20 9.42 9.88 -0.62
CA ILE A 20 8.62 10.64 0.35
C ILE A 20 7.38 9.85 0.79
N TYR A 21 6.77 9.10 -0.14
CA TYR A 21 5.57 8.32 0.13
C TYR A 21 5.88 7.00 0.82
N ARG A 22 7.03 6.39 0.55
CA ARG A 22 7.42 5.09 1.13
C ARG A 22 8.15 5.19 2.47
N ASP A 23 9.02 6.18 2.62
CA ASP A 23 10.05 6.23 3.66
C ASP A 23 9.81 7.36 4.68
N THR A 24 8.78 8.20 4.46
CA THR A 24 8.40 9.31 5.35
C THR A 24 7.04 9.05 6.01
N ALA A 25 6.70 9.86 7.01
CA ALA A 25 5.42 9.78 7.73
C ALA A 25 4.17 9.90 6.82
N VAL A 26 4.34 10.40 5.59
CA VAL A 26 3.28 10.45 4.57
C VAL A 26 2.71 9.06 4.28
N ARG A 27 3.52 8.01 4.42
CA ARG A 27 3.07 6.60 4.32
C ARG A 27 1.90 6.27 5.24
N PHE A 28 1.85 6.87 6.43
CA PHE A 28 0.76 6.62 7.38
C PHE A 28 -0.60 7.10 6.86
N LEU A 29 -0.64 8.02 5.90
CA LEU A 29 -1.90 8.39 5.23
C LEU A 29 -2.45 7.23 4.40
N GLY A 30 -1.57 6.42 3.81
CA GLY A 30 -1.93 5.18 3.14
C GLY A 30 -2.57 4.15 4.08
N TYR A 31 -2.34 4.27 5.39
CA TYR A 31 -2.92 3.39 6.42
C TYR A 31 -4.12 4.01 7.18
N ALA A 32 -4.68 5.11 6.68
CA ALA A 32 -5.81 5.77 7.33
C ALA A 32 -7.05 4.85 7.38
N ASN A 33 -7.26 4.03 6.35
CA ASN A 33 -8.40 3.11 6.29
C ASN A 33 -8.33 2.02 7.37
N GLU A 34 -7.16 1.50 7.70
CA GLU A 34 -6.95 0.52 8.78
C GLU A 34 -7.36 1.12 10.11
N VAL A 35 -6.91 2.35 10.40
CA VAL A 35 -7.33 3.07 11.60
C VAL A 35 -8.86 3.23 11.61
N GLY A 36 -9.46 3.67 10.51
CA GLY A 36 -10.92 3.75 10.40
C GLY A 36 -11.64 2.43 10.66
N GLU A 37 -11.12 1.31 10.14
CA GLU A 37 -11.67 -0.02 10.36
C GLU A 37 -11.54 -0.47 11.82
N THR A 38 -10.44 -0.17 12.51
CA THR A 38 -10.30 -0.49 13.96
C THR A 38 -11.31 0.26 14.82
N PHE A 39 -11.66 1.50 14.44
CA PHE A 39 -12.61 2.34 15.17
C PHE A 39 -14.06 2.21 14.69
N ARG A 40 -14.35 1.34 13.72
CA ARG A 40 -15.69 1.16 13.12
C ARG A 40 -16.81 0.95 14.13
N ALA A 41 -16.51 0.37 15.28
CA ALA A 41 -17.47 0.14 16.36
C ALA A 41 -17.87 1.40 17.16
N TRP A 42 -17.11 2.49 16.99
CA TRP A 42 -17.19 3.74 17.77
C TRP A 42 -17.52 4.96 16.92
N VAL A 43 -17.25 4.93 15.62
CA VAL A 43 -17.48 6.05 14.69
C VAL A 43 -18.59 5.73 13.69
N PRO A 44 -19.27 6.75 13.14
CA PRO A 44 -20.24 6.52 12.07
C PRO A 44 -19.55 5.98 10.82
N ILE A 45 -20.30 5.23 10.01
CA ILE A 45 -19.77 4.60 8.78
C ILE A 45 -19.16 5.61 7.80
N ASN A 46 -19.64 6.85 7.79
CA ASN A 46 -19.11 7.90 6.91
C ASN A 46 -17.69 8.31 7.30
N THR A 47 -17.31 8.24 8.58
CA THR A 47 -15.93 8.49 9.03
C THR A 47 -15.00 7.40 8.52
N VAL A 48 -15.44 6.14 8.52
CA VAL A 48 -14.68 5.03 7.94
C VAL A 48 -14.52 5.22 6.43
N ARG A 49 -15.59 5.61 5.72
CA ARG A 49 -15.50 5.92 4.28
C ARG A 49 -14.53 7.06 4.00
N LEU A 50 -14.52 8.09 4.84
CA LEU A 50 -13.58 9.21 4.70
C LEU A 50 -12.12 8.75 4.85
N SER A 51 -11.83 7.82 5.75
CA SER A 51 -10.47 7.31 5.89
C SER A 51 -10.00 6.50 4.68
N TYR A 52 -10.90 5.80 3.98
CA TYR A 52 -10.62 5.23 2.65
C TYR A 52 -10.34 6.29 1.59
N VAL A 53 -11.04 7.42 1.62
CA VAL A 53 -10.78 8.54 0.69
C VAL A 53 -9.40 9.14 0.92
N ILE A 54 -8.98 9.30 2.19
CA ILE A 54 -7.64 9.78 2.54
C ILE A 54 -6.57 8.81 2.03
N ALA A 55 -6.74 7.51 2.29
CA ALA A 55 -5.80 6.49 1.84
C ALA A 55 -5.69 6.43 0.31
N MET A 56 -6.82 6.49 -0.41
CA MET A 56 -6.83 6.58 -1.87
C MET A 56 -6.18 7.86 -2.39
N GLY A 57 -6.39 9.00 -1.72
CA GLY A 57 -5.73 10.26 -2.05
C GLY A 57 -4.20 10.16 -1.97
N TYR A 58 -3.69 9.45 -0.97
CA TYR A 58 -2.27 9.12 -0.86
C TYR A 58 -1.80 8.25 -2.04
N VAL A 59 -2.52 7.19 -2.40
CA VAL A 59 -2.18 6.31 -3.54
C VAL A 59 -2.11 7.10 -4.85
N PHE A 60 -3.08 7.98 -5.09
CA PHE A 60 -3.09 8.84 -6.28
C PHE A 60 -1.95 9.86 -6.27
N SER A 61 -1.59 10.40 -5.11
CA SER A 61 -0.48 11.35 -4.97
C SER A 61 0.87 10.69 -5.29
N ASP A 62 1.13 9.49 -4.76
CA ASP A 62 2.35 8.74 -5.09
C ASP A 62 2.40 8.37 -6.58
N THR A 63 1.27 7.93 -7.14
CA THR A 63 1.15 7.62 -8.57
C THR A 63 1.46 8.85 -9.42
N ALA A 64 0.87 10.00 -9.09
CA ALA A 64 1.09 11.25 -9.81
C ALA A 64 2.54 11.74 -9.72
N ASP A 65 3.16 11.65 -8.54
CA ASP A 65 4.57 12.00 -8.34
C ASP A 65 5.49 11.14 -9.19
N LYS A 66 5.34 9.81 -9.13
CA LYS A 66 6.14 8.86 -9.92
C LYS A 66 5.92 9.04 -11.42
N SER A 67 4.68 9.23 -11.86
CA SER A 67 4.37 9.52 -13.26
C SER A 67 4.99 10.83 -13.74
N ARG A 68 4.98 11.88 -12.92
CA ARG A 68 5.59 13.18 -13.25
C ARG A 68 7.10 13.07 -13.37
N LYS A 69 7.76 12.38 -12.42
CA LYS A 69 9.20 12.11 -12.47
C LYS A 69 9.57 11.33 -13.73
N THR A 70 8.80 10.29 -14.07
CA THR A 70 9.00 9.54 -15.32
C THR A 70 8.80 10.43 -16.55
N TYR A 71 7.83 11.34 -16.56
CA TYR A 71 7.61 12.25 -17.69
C TYR A 71 8.80 13.21 -17.95
N GLN A 72 9.51 13.60 -16.90
CA GLN A 72 10.66 14.52 -16.96
C GLN A 72 11.96 13.86 -17.43
N LEU A 73 11.98 12.53 -17.61
CA LEU A 73 13.15 11.83 -18.12
C LEU A 73 13.36 12.13 -19.62
N ASN A 74 14.61 12.03 -20.06
CA ASN A 74 14.96 12.20 -21.47
C ASN A 74 14.50 10.98 -22.27
N TYR A 75 13.68 11.20 -23.29
CA TYR A 75 13.21 10.18 -24.24
C TYR A 75 13.50 10.64 -25.66
N ILE A 76 13.88 9.70 -26.52
CA ILE A 76 14.13 9.93 -27.94
C ILE A 76 12.81 10.20 -28.68
N ASN A 77 11.73 9.54 -28.26
CA ASN A 77 10.41 9.66 -28.88
C ASN A 77 9.31 9.99 -27.85
N ASN A 78 8.40 10.90 -28.21
CA ASN A 78 7.22 11.23 -27.41
C ASN A 78 6.31 10.00 -27.16
N LYS A 79 6.19 9.10 -28.15
CA LYS A 79 5.40 7.86 -28.00
C LYS A 79 5.95 6.95 -26.89
N GLU A 80 7.27 6.87 -26.78
CA GLU A 80 7.96 6.07 -25.76
C GLU A 80 7.82 6.70 -24.37
N ARG A 81 7.89 8.04 -24.29
CA ARG A 81 7.62 8.80 -23.06
C ARG A 81 6.23 8.50 -22.51
N TYR A 82 5.17 8.70 -23.30
CA TYR A 82 3.80 8.49 -22.83
C TYR A 82 3.56 7.04 -22.41
N ARG A 83 4.12 6.08 -23.16
CA ARG A 83 4.04 4.66 -22.82
C ARG A 83 4.74 4.35 -21.49
N SER A 84 5.92 4.89 -21.26
CA SER A 84 6.69 4.72 -20.03
C SER A 84 5.96 5.31 -18.81
N VAL A 85 5.41 6.51 -18.96
CA VAL A 85 4.62 7.17 -17.92
C VAL A 85 3.36 6.37 -17.59
N ALA A 86 2.65 5.87 -18.61
CA ALA A 86 1.45 5.06 -18.41
C ALA A 86 1.78 3.75 -17.68
N PHE A 87 2.84 3.05 -18.06
CA PHE A 87 3.26 1.84 -17.34
C PHE A 87 3.66 2.12 -15.90
N ARG A 88 4.44 3.18 -15.65
CA ARG A 88 4.82 3.56 -14.28
C ARG A 88 3.59 3.92 -13.44
N ALA A 89 2.63 4.64 -14.03
CA ALA A 89 1.38 4.98 -13.36
C ALA A 89 0.61 3.72 -12.94
N VAL A 90 0.42 2.78 -13.88
CA VAL A 90 -0.32 1.54 -13.62
C VAL A 90 0.40 0.66 -12.60
N ASP A 91 1.72 0.49 -12.74
CA ASP A 91 2.51 -0.28 -11.77
C ASP A 91 2.40 0.30 -10.36
N THR A 92 2.63 1.60 -10.22
CA THR A 92 2.57 2.30 -8.93
C THR A 92 1.17 2.21 -8.33
N LEU A 93 0.13 2.43 -9.14
CA LEU A 93 -1.26 2.41 -8.69
C LEU A 93 -1.66 1.02 -8.19
N ILE A 94 -1.30 -0.05 -8.92
CA ILE A 94 -1.58 -1.42 -8.50
C ILE A 94 -0.82 -1.73 -7.21
N TRP A 95 0.48 -1.44 -7.18
CA TRP A 95 1.32 -1.72 -6.02
C TRP A 95 0.82 -1.01 -4.77
N GLN A 96 0.64 0.32 -4.85
CA GLN A 96 0.21 1.11 -3.71
C GLN A 96 -1.21 0.78 -3.27
N SER A 97 -2.14 0.51 -4.20
CA SER A 97 -3.50 0.11 -3.83
C SER A 97 -3.50 -1.20 -3.06
N LEU A 98 -2.70 -2.19 -3.49
CA LEU A 98 -2.60 -3.48 -2.82
C LEU A 98 -1.87 -3.39 -1.48
N ALA A 99 -0.72 -2.71 -1.45
CA ALA A 99 0.16 -2.62 -0.28
C ALA A 99 -0.39 -1.71 0.83
N SER A 100 -1.12 -0.65 0.46
CA SER A 100 -1.60 0.34 1.43
C SER A 100 -3.09 0.19 1.76
N VAL A 101 -3.97 -0.14 0.81
CA VAL A 101 -5.42 -0.03 1.01
C VAL A 101 -6.13 -1.39 1.08
N VAL A 102 -5.91 -2.24 0.08
CA VAL A 102 -6.74 -3.44 -0.11
C VAL A 102 -6.36 -4.53 0.88
N ILE A 103 -5.09 -4.95 0.90
CA ILE A 103 -4.66 -6.11 1.69
C ILE A 103 -4.63 -5.79 3.19
N PRO A 104 -3.99 -4.69 3.65
CA PRO A 104 -3.96 -4.41 5.08
C PRO A 104 -5.34 -4.04 5.61
N GLY A 105 -6.15 -3.27 4.86
CA GLY A 105 -7.52 -2.95 5.21
C GLY A 105 -8.40 -4.20 5.38
N PHE A 106 -8.27 -5.18 4.49
CA PHE A 106 -8.96 -6.47 4.62
C PHE A 106 -8.50 -7.24 5.86
N ILE A 107 -7.19 -7.32 6.11
CA ILE A 107 -6.63 -8.03 7.27
C ILE A 107 -7.15 -7.41 8.56
N ILE A 108 -7.07 -6.08 8.72
CA ILE A 108 -7.51 -5.39 9.94
C ILE A 108 -9.02 -5.56 10.17
N ASN A 109 -9.84 -5.48 9.11
CA ASN A 109 -11.27 -5.75 9.21
C ASN A 109 -11.53 -7.18 9.71
N ARG A 110 -10.78 -8.16 9.19
CA ARG A 110 -10.90 -9.57 9.61
C ARG A 110 -10.41 -9.80 11.03
N VAL A 111 -9.30 -9.19 11.44
CA VAL A 111 -8.82 -9.24 12.82
C VAL A 111 -9.88 -8.70 13.76
N CYS A 112 -10.42 -7.50 13.51
CA CYS A 112 -11.43 -6.91 14.40
C CYS A 112 -12.72 -7.75 14.46
N TYR A 113 -13.19 -8.22 13.30
CA TYR A 113 -14.37 -9.09 13.24
C TYR A 113 -14.16 -10.41 14.01
N LEU A 114 -13.03 -11.09 13.79
CA LEU A 114 -12.71 -12.36 14.45
C LEU A 114 -12.48 -12.15 15.95
N SER A 115 -11.78 -11.09 16.36
CA SER A 115 -11.60 -10.76 17.77
C SER A 115 -12.93 -10.57 18.48
N THR A 116 -13.84 -9.78 17.91
CA THR A 116 -15.17 -9.57 18.50
C THR A 116 -15.98 -10.87 18.52
N LYS A 117 -15.94 -11.65 17.43
CA LYS A 117 -16.68 -12.92 17.32
C LYS A 117 -16.20 -13.97 18.33
N LEU A 118 -14.88 -14.11 18.49
CA LEU A 118 -14.27 -15.01 19.47
C LEU A 118 -14.59 -14.56 20.89
N LEU A 119 -14.48 -13.27 21.20
CA LEU A 119 -14.83 -12.75 22.52
C LEU A 119 -16.30 -12.98 22.85
N ASN A 120 -17.21 -12.80 21.88
CA ASN A 120 -18.63 -13.05 22.07
C ASN A 120 -18.94 -14.54 22.29
N TRP A 121 -18.18 -15.44 21.65
CA TRP A 121 -18.36 -16.88 21.82
C TRP A 121 -17.76 -17.40 23.12
N SER A 122 -16.58 -16.91 23.49
CA SER A 122 -15.79 -17.44 24.62
C SER A 122 -16.07 -16.74 25.95
N THR A 123 -16.61 -15.51 25.96
CA THR A 123 -16.79 -14.71 27.17
C THR A 123 -18.20 -14.14 27.32
N LYS A 124 -18.62 -13.86 28.55
CA LYS A 124 -19.86 -13.11 28.86
C LYS A 124 -19.60 -11.61 29.03
N TRP A 125 -18.52 -11.08 28.47
CA TRP A 125 -18.17 -9.67 28.64
C TRP A 125 -19.21 -8.75 27.99
N PRO A 126 -19.45 -7.56 28.57
CA PRO A 126 -20.37 -6.60 27.96
C PRO A 126 -19.85 -6.16 26.58
N LEU A 127 -20.76 -5.91 25.64
CA LEU A 127 -20.44 -5.59 24.24
C LEU A 127 -19.46 -4.42 24.08
N LYS A 128 -19.51 -3.42 24.98
CA LYS A 128 -18.57 -2.29 24.98
C LYS A 128 -17.13 -2.73 25.20
N VAL A 129 -16.89 -3.67 26.11
CA VAL A 129 -15.55 -4.20 26.39
C VAL A 129 -15.08 -5.05 25.21
N GLN A 130 -15.94 -5.90 24.64
CA GLN A 130 -15.57 -6.69 23.45
C GLN A 130 -15.14 -5.79 22.27
N LYS A 131 -15.90 -4.72 22.02
CA LYS A 131 -15.57 -3.72 20.98
C LYS A 131 -14.25 -3.00 21.27
N LEU A 132 -14.04 -2.56 22.52
CA LEU A 132 -12.80 -1.90 22.91
C LEU A 132 -11.59 -2.84 22.71
N THR A 133 -11.69 -4.08 23.17
CA THR A 133 -10.64 -5.09 23.03
C THR A 133 -10.34 -5.35 21.56
N SER A 134 -11.37 -5.46 20.72
CA SER A 134 -11.20 -5.62 19.28
C SER A 134 -10.47 -4.42 18.65
N THR A 135 -10.81 -3.18 19.04
CA THR A 135 -10.14 -1.97 18.54
C THR A 135 -8.66 -1.96 18.95
N VAL A 136 -8.36 -2.26 20.22
CA VAL A 136 -6.98 -2.34 20.73
C VAL A 136 -6.18 -3.39 19.98
N LEU A 137 -6.73 -4.59 19.79
CA LEU A 137 -6.07 -5.66 19.02
C LEU A 137 -5.81 -5.24 17.57
N GLY A 138 -6.78 -4.60 16.92
CA GLY A 138 -6.63 -4.05 15.57
C GLY A 138 -5.48 -3.05 15.49
N LEU A 139 -5.43 -2.07 16.39
CA LEU A 139 -4.37 -1.06 16.41
C LEU A 139 -2.99 -1.66 16.68
N CYS A 140 -2.89 -2.60 17.62
CA CYS A 140 -1.66 -3.32 17.89
C CYS A 140 -1.18 -4.16 16.68
N THR A 141 -2.10 -4.59 15.81
CA THR A 141 -1.77 -5.42 14.64
C THR A 141 -1.12 -4.61 13.51
N ILE A 142 -1.51 -3.35 13.33
CA ILE A 142 -1.03 -2.47 12.23
C ILE A 142 0.50 -2.48 12.05
N PRO A 143 1.34 -2.23 13.08
CA PRO A 143 2.80 -2.17 12.88
C PRO A 143 3.43 -3.49 12.43
N PHE A 144 2.79 -4.64 12.72
CA PHE A 144 3.32 -5.96 12.36
C PHE A 144 2.95 -6.40 10.95
N ILE A 145 1.84 -5.92 10.40
CA ILE A 145 1.36 -6.36 9.09
C ILE A 145 1.97 -5.59 7.92
N VAL A 146 2.42 -4.35 8.14
CA VAL A 146 2.88 -3.46 7.06
C VAL A 146 4.04 -4.04 6.25
N LYS A 147 5.18 -4.32 6.87
CA LYS A 147 6.39 -4.78 6.16
C LYS A 147 6.21 -6.12 5.44
N PRO A 148 5.56 -7.15 6.04
CA PRO A 148 5.30 -8.40 5.35
C PRO A 148 4.38 -8.24 4.14
N ILE A 149 3.36 -7.39 4.23
CA ILE A 149 2.42 -7.15 3.12
C ILE A 149 3.15 -6.49 1.95
N ASP A 150 3.95 -5.46 2.19
CA ASP A 150 4.73 -4.80 1.14
C ASP A 150 5.57 -5.81 0.35
N THR A 151 6.27 -6.68 1.08
CA THR A 151 7.13 -7.71 0.51
C THR A 151 6.31 -8.72 -0.30
N ALA A 152 5.15 -9.14 0.22
CA ALA A 152 4.26 -10.07 -0.46
C ALA A 152 3.68 -9.47 -1.75
N VAL A 153 3.26 -8.20 -1.73
CA VAL A 153 2.75 -7.48 -2.90
C VAL A 153 3.84 -7.34 -3.95
N GLU A 154 5.05 -6.97 -3.54
CA GLU A 154 6.20 -6.84 -4.43
C GLU A 154 6.50 -8.16 -5.14
N ILE A 155 6.62 -9.27 -4.40
CA ILE A 155 6.83 -10.62 -4.95
C ILE A 155 5.67 -11.00 -5.88
N GLY A 156 4.43 -10.71 -5.47
CA GLY A 156 3.23 -11.00 -6.25
C GLY A 156 3.24 -10.27 -7.60
N MET A 157 3.59 -8.99 -7.62
CA MET A 157 3.65 -8.18 -8.83
C MET A 157 4.80 -8.60 -9.76
N GLN A 158 5.98 -8.90 -9.21
CA GLN A 158 7.10 -9.47 -9.96
C GLN A 158 6.72 -10.80 -10.62
N SER A 159 5.95 -11.63 -9.91
CA SER A 159 5.54 -12.95 -10.39
C SER A 159 4.37 -12.92 -11.39
N SER A 160 3.65 -11.81 -11.51
CA SER A 160 2.44 -11.70 -12.32
C SER A 160 2.50 -10.51 -13.30
N VAL A 161 2.10 -9.32 -12.86
CA VAL A 161 1.87 -8.13 -13.69
C VAL A 161 3.14 -7.73 -14.45
N ARG A 162 4.29 -7.74 -13.78
CA ARG A 162 5.58 -7.33 -14.35
C ARG A 162 6.16 -8.32 -15.36
N LYS A 163 5.61 -9.53 -15.47
CA LYS A 163 5.97 -10.46 -16.56
C LYS A 163 5.40 -10.02 -17.91
N PHE A 164 4.31 -9.26 -17.92
CA PHE A 164 3.60 -8.87 -19.15
C PHE A 164 4.13 -7.60 -19.80
N TYR A 165 5.01 -6.86 -19.14
CA TYR A 165 5.68 -5.70 -19.73
C TYR A 165 7.16 -5.72 -19.35
N SER A 166 8.02 -5.92 -20.36
CA SER A 166 9.46 -6.07 -20.16
C SER A 166 10.08 -4.79 -19.57
N VAL A 167 10.97 -4.98 -18.59
CA VAL A 167 11.64 -4.02 -17.71
C VAL A 167 12.65 -3.16 -18.48
N GLY A 168 12.20 -2.42 -19.50
CA GLY A 168 13.01 -1.38 -20.17
C GLY A 168 12.71 0.04 -19.68
N VAL A 169 11.67 0.20 -18.84
CA VAL A 169 11.19 1.50 -18.34
C VAL A 169 11.76 1.83 -16.95
N PHE A 170 12.27 0.82 -16.25
CA PHE A 170 12.88 0.94 -14.92
C PHE A 170 14.41 0.93 -14.97
N GLU A 171 15.01 0.85 -16.17
CA GLU A 171 16.44 1.09 -16.35
C GLU A 171 16.67 2.61 -16.41
N LYS A 172 16.99 3.20 -15.26
CA LYS A 172 17.86 4.37 -15.23
C LYS A 172 19.06 4.12 -14.37
#